data_AF-A0A938RNX3-F1
#
_entry.id   AF-A0A938RNX3-F1
#
_cell.length_a   1.000
_cell.length_b   1.000
_cell.length_c   1.000
_cell.angle_alpha   90.00
_cell.angle_beta   90.00
_cell.angle_gamma   90.00
#
_symmetry.space_group_name_H-M   'P 1'
#
loop_
_entity.id
_entity.type
_entity.pdbx_description
1 polymer ?
#
loop_
_entity_poly.entity_id
_entity_poly.type
_entity_poly.pdbx_seq_one_letter_code
_entity_poly.pdbx_strand_id
1 'polypeptide(L)'
;MLNVPAVQTVILEARSCAMAMQESGTYIRSELPNVRMAADLVAQAKSLCDDLIGTSFDVIPELLELDDLLAYGGSEEDIESAIELFMRWLSDDIRKMGELVMKLRAAAEHDPECEGSYILVAECALNVLEPFNRARAAADSIRRT
;
A
#
# COMPACT_ATOMS: atom_id res chain seq x y z
N MET A 1 -27.60 2.72 -7.01
CA MET A 1 -27.90 1.27 -6.86
C MET A 1 -26.56 0.59 -6.83
N LEU A 2 -26.19 0.04 -5.68
CA LEU A 2 -24.84 -0.41 -5.42
C LEU A 2 -24.36 -1.43 -6.46
N ASN A 3 -23.22 -1.13 -7.08
CA ASN A 3 -22.56 -2.03 -8.03
C ASN A 3 -21.76 -3.10 -7.28
N VAL A 4 -22.44 -4.14 -6.79
CA VAL A 4 -21.85 -5.23 -5.99
C VAL A 4 -20.61 -5.85 -6.65
N PRO A 5 -20.58 -6.16 -7.96
CA PRO A 5 -19.36 -6.65 -8.62
C PRO A 5 -18.18 -5.68 -8.53
N ALA A 6 -18.43 -4.37 -8.60
CA ALA A 6 -17.38 -3.37 -8.43
C ALA A 6 -16.85 -3.35 -6.99
N VAL A 7 -17.72 -3.45 -5.97
CA VAL A 7 -17.28 -3.54 -4.57
C VAL A 7 -16.45 -4.80 -4.32
N GLN A 8 -16.87 -5.95 -4.86
CA GLN A 8 -16.08 -7.19 -4.78
C GLN A 8 -14.71 -7.06 -5.45
N THR A 9 -14.63 -6.31 -6.55
CA THR A 9 -13.35 -6.00 -7.21
C THR A 9 -12.47 -5.13 -6.30
N VAL A 10 -13.04 -4.13 -5.61
CA VAL A 10 -12.30 -3.33 -4.62
C VAL A 10 -11.74 -4.22 -3.52
N ILE A 11 -12.54 -5.12 -2.96
CA ILE A 11 -12.11 -6.05 -1.90
C ILE A 11 -10.91 -6.89 -2.35
N LEU A 12 -10.99 -7.48 -3.54
CA LEU A 12 -9.94 -8.33 -4.09
C LEU A 12 -8.62 -7.56 -4.30
N GLU A 13 -8.70 -6.37 -4.91
CA GLU A 13 -7.52 -5.60 -5.26
C GLU A 13 -6.91 -4.90 -4.04
N ALA A 14 -7.73 -4.42 -3.10
CA ALA A 14 -7.26 -3.88 -1.83
C ALA A 14 -6.56 -4.96 -0.99
N ARG A 15 -7.09 -6.20 -0.96
CA ARG A 15 -6.41 -7.33 -0.32
C ARG A 15 -5.06 -7.61 -0.98
N SER A 16 -5.03 -7.64 -2.31
CA SER A 16 -3.78 -7.84 -3.07
C SER A 16 -2.76 -6.75 -2.76
N CYS A 17 -3.20 -5.49 -2.62
CA CYS A 17 -2.34 -4.38 -2.23
C CYS A 17 -1.80 -4.54 -0.81
N ALA A 18 -2.67 -4.85 0.17
CA ALA A 18 -2.28 -5.09 1.55
C ALA A 18 -1.24 -6.23 1.67
N MET A 19 -1.43 -7.33 0.96
CA MET A 19 -0.46 -8.42 0.91
C MET A 19 0.88 -7.98 0.29
N ALA A 20 0.84 -7.23 -0.83
CA ALA A 20 2.05 -6.70 -1.45
C ALA A 20 2.80 -5.72 -0.52
N MET A 21 2.09 -4.93 0.28
CA MET A 21 2.68 -4.06 1.31
C MET A 21 3.38 -4.89 2.40
N GLN A 22 2.72 -5.93 2.90
CA GLN A 22 3.30 -6.82 3.90
C GLN A 22 4.58 -7.50 3.38
N GLU A 23 4.52 -8.07 2.18
CA GLU A 23 5.65 -8.74 1.53
C GLU A 23 6.81 -7.76 1.29
N SER A 24 6.52 -6.60 0.71
CA SER A 24 7.51 -5.55 0.44
C SER A 24 8.15 -5.01 1.73
N GLY A 25 7.35 -4.71 2.75
CA GLY A 25 7.84 -4.24 4.04
C GLY A 25 8.68 -5.29 4.76
N THR A 26 8.35 -6.57 4.62
CA THR A 26 9.15 -7.68 5.17
C THR A 26 10.47 -7.83 4.42
N TYR A 27 10.43 -7.78 3.09
CA TYR A 27 11.61 -7.95 2.24
C TYR A 27 12.60 -6.79 2.37
N ILE A 28 12.13 -5.53 2.33
CA ILE A 28 12.99 -4.37 2.56
C ILE A 28 13.68 -4.53 3.92
N ARG A 29 12.93 -4.87 4.97
CA ARG A 29 13.46 -5.02 6.32
C ARG A 29 14.55 -6.09 6.42
N SER A 30 14.43 -7.21 5.70
CA SER A 30 15.46 -8.26 5.69
C SER A 30 16.72 -7.84 4.92
N GLU A 31 16.57 -7.02 3.89
CA GLU A 31 17.68 -6.58 3.03
C GLU A 31 18.36 -5.28 3.48
N LEU A 32 17.74 -4.50 4.38
CA LEU A 32 18.33 -3.27 4.92
C LEU A 32 19.77 -3.43 5.45
N PRO A 33 20.15 -4.52 6.14
CA PRO A 33 21.54 -4.72 6.58
C PRO A 33 22.55 -4.95 5.43
N ASN A 34 22.07 -5.31 4.23
CA ASN A 34 22.89 -5.70 3.09
C ASN A 34 23.14 -4.54 2.10
N VAL A 35 22.48 -3.39 2.30
CA VAL A 35 22.60 -2.23 1.42
C VAL A 35 23.22 -1.03 2.15
N ARG A 36 24.04 -0.25 1.44
CA ARG A 36 24.56 1.01 1.98
C ARG A 36 23.48 2.07 1.93
N MET A 37 23.22 2.70 3.07
CA MET A 37 22.18 3.72 3.24
C MET A 37 22.55 4.63 4.42
N ALA A 38 22.30 5.94 4.29
CA ALA A 38 22.53 6.89 5.39
C ALA A 38 21.62 6.58 6.59
N ALA A 39 22.10 6.84 7.82
CA ALA A 39 21.42 6.41 9.04
C ALA A 39 19.99 6.97 9.19
N ASP A 40 19.75 8.20 8.74
CA ASP A 40 18.44 8.84 8.73
C ASP A 40 17.50 8.19 7.70
N LEU A 41 18.02 7.76 6.55
CA LEU A 41 17.27 7.01 5.55
C LEU A 41 16.99 5.58 6.01
N VAL A 42 17.90 4.94 6.74
CA VAL A 42 17.67 3.64 7.38
C VAL A 42 16.52 3.72 8.37
N ALA A 43 16.48 4.76 9.21
CA ALA A 43 15.40 4.98 10.15
C ALA A 43 14.05 5.16 9.43
N GLN A 44 14.03 5.95 8.36
CA GLN A 44 12.82 6.13 7.52
C GLN A 44 12.38 4.84 6.85
N ALA A 45 13.32 4.05 6.32
CA ALA A 45 13.01 2.77 5.70
C ALA A 45 12.43 1.77 6.69
N LYS A 46 12.97 1.70 7.92
CA LYS A 46 12.40 0.87 9.00
C LYS A 46 10.98 1.31 9.38
N SER A 47 10.77 2.61 9.55
CA SER A 47 9.44 3.16 9.83
C SER A 47 8.45 2.81 8.72
N LEU A 48 8.86 2.95 7.45
CA LEU A 48 8.04 2.55 6.32
C LEU A 48 7.73 1.05 6.35
N CYS A 49 8.70 0.20 6.67
CA CYS A 49 8.46 -1.24 6.78
C CYS A 49 7.44 -1.58 7.86
N ASP A 50 7.46 -0.87 9.00
CA ASP A 50 6.49 -1.04 10.08
C ASP A 50 5.10 -0.57 9.66
N ASP A 51 5.01 0.59 8.99
CA ASP A 51 3.76 1.12 8.45
C ASP A 51 3.13 0.16 7.43
N LEU A 52 3.88 -0.30 6.42
CA LEU A 52 3.39 -1.21 5.38
C LEU A 52 2.84 -2.53 5.95
N ILE A 53 3.56 -3.09 6.93
CA ILE A 53 3.12 -4.33 7.59
C ILE A 53 1.89 -4.04 8.47
N GLY A 54 1.91 -2.96 9.25
CA GLY A 54 0.79 -2.52 10.09
C GLY A 54 -0.50 -2.34 9.28
N THR A 55 -0.42 -1.57 8.20
CA THR A 55 -1.55 -1.32 7.30
C THR A 55 -2.12 -2.61 6.71
N SER A 56 -1.31 -3.63 6.43
CA SER A 56 -1.85 -4.92 6.00
C SER A 56 -2.73 -5.60 7.07
N PHE A 57 -2.34 -5.47 8.35
CA PHE A 57 -3.10 -5.99 9.48
C PHE A 57 -4.35 -5.18 9.78
N ASP A 58 -4.36 -3.89 9.45
CA ASP A 58 -5.53 -3.02 9.61
C ASP A 58 -6.53 -3.18 8.44
N VAL A 59 -6.03 -3.27 7.20
CA VAL A 59 -6.89 -3.34 6.00
C VAL A 59 -7.60 -4.68 5.88
N ILE A 60 -6.93 -5.81 6.16
CA ILE A 60 -7.54 -7.14 5.96
C ILE A 60 -8.85 -7.33 6.77
N PRO A 61 -8.92 -6.97 8.07
CA PRO A 61 -10.17 -6.98 8.83
C PRO A 61 -11.26 -6.10 8.22
N GLU A 62 -10.96 -4.86 7.84
CA GLU A 62 -11.94 -3.95 7.21
C GLU A 62 -12.52 -4.53 5.91
N LEU A 63 -11.71 -5.26 5.14
CA LEU A 63 -12.18 -5.93 3.93
C LEU A 63 -13.13 -7.10 4.22
N LEU A 64 -12.97 -7.77 5.36
CA LEU A 64 -13.91 -8.80 5.81
C LEU A 64 -15.22 -8.17 6.28
N GLU A 65 -15.14 -7.07 7.05
CA GLU A 65 -16.32 -6.31 7.47
C GLU A 65 -17.10 -5.75 6.27
N LEU A 66 -16.40 -5.29 5.23
CA LEU A 66 -17.03 -4.85 3.99
C LEU A 66 -17.74 -6.00 3.25
N ASP A 67 -17.16 -7.20 3.21
CA ASP A 67 -17.81 -8.38 2.61
C ASP A 67 -19.07 -8.78 3.40
N ASP A 68 -19.03 -8.69 4.73
CA ASP A 68 -20.20 -8.88 5.59
C ASP A 68 -21.28 -7.82 5.34
N LEU A 69 -20.91 -6.54 5.22
CA LEU A 69 -21.85 -5.47 4.86
C LEU A 69 -22.54 -5.75 3.53
N LEU A 70 -21.80 -6.26 2.52
CA LEU A 70 -22.39 -6.66 1.25
C LEU A 70 -23.37 -7.84 1.40
N ALA A 71 -23.03 -8.83 2.21
CA ALA A 71 -23.83 -10.04 2.38
C ALA A 71 -25.12 -9.79 3.19
N TYR A 72 -25.08 -8.91 4.18
CA TYR A 72 -26.18 -8.67 5.12
C TYR A 72 -26.97 -7.38 4.84
N GLY A 73 -26.68 -6.70 3.73
CA GLY A 73 -27.46 -5.55 3.26
C GLY A 73 -27.16 -4.24 3.98
N GLY A 74 -25.88 -3.97 4.23
CA GLY A 74 -25.39 -2.66 4.68
C GLY A 74 -25.81 -1.53 3.74
N SER A 75 -25.86 -0.31 4.27
CA SER A 75 -26.24 0.84 3.45
C SER A 75 -25.14 1.21 2.45
N GLU A 76 -25.51 1.90 1.38
CA GLU A 76 -24.54 2.42 0.40
C GLU A 76 -23.53 3.38 1.08
N GLU A 77 -23.98 4.16 2.06
CA GLU A 77 -23.13 5.07 2.85
C GLU A 77 -22.11 4.30 3.73
N ASP A 78 -22.52 3.20 4.37
CA ASP A 78 -21.62 2.36 5.17
C ASP A 78 -20.51 1.76 4.29
N ILE A 79 -20.90 1.29 3.10
CA ILE A 79 -19.98 0.69 2.13
C ILE A 79 -19.00 1.71 1.57
N GLU A 80 -19.47 2.90 1.19
CA GLU A 80 -18.61 3.98 0.73
C GLU A 80 -17.63 4.44 1.81
N SER A 81 -18.11 4.56 3.06
CA SER A 81 -17.29 4.95 4.21
C SER A 81 -16.18 3.93 4.50
N ALA A 82 -16.50 2.64 4.45
CA ALA A 82 -15.52 1.57 4.62
C ALA A 82 -14.45 1.61 3.50
N ILE A 83 -14.88 1.78 2.24
CA ILE A 83 -13.97 1.89 1.10
C ILE A 83 -13.04 3.10 1.25
N GLU A 84 -13.58 4.25 1.64
CA GLU A 84 -12.78 5.45 1.87
C GLU A 84 -11.73 5.27 2.96
N LEU A 85 -12.09 4.57 4.03
CA LEU A 85 -11.22 4.35 5.17
C LEU A 85 -9.95 3.60 4.78
N PHE A 86 -10.08 2.38 4.22
CA PHE A 86 -8.90 1.59 3.87
C PHE A 86 -8.16 2.15 2.66
N MET A 87 -8.86 2.76 1.69
CA MET A 87 -8.19 3.39 0.54
C MET A 87 -7.29 4.56 1.00
N ARG A 88 -7.71 5.30 2.03
CA ARG A 88 -6.88 6.35 2.63
C ARG A 88 -5.62 5.76 3.25
N TRP A 89 -5.73 4.71 4.07
CA TRP A 89 -4.58 4.06 4.69
C TRP A 89 -3.58 3.55 3.64
N LEU A 90 -4.06 2.83 2.62
CA LEU A 90 -3.22 2.38 1.50
C LEU A 90 -2.52 3.55 0.80
N SER A 91 -3.25 4.65 0.55
CA SER A 91 -2.70 5.81 -0.16
C SER A 91 -1.63 6.56 0.65
N ASP A 92 -1.79 6.64 1.97
CA ASP A 92 -0.85 7.33 2.86
C ASP A 92 0.51 6.64 2.87
N ASP A 93 0.54 5.31 2.92
CA ASP A 93 1.80 4.57 2.91
C ASP A 93 2.48 4.54 1.55
N ILE A 94 1.70 4.51 0.46
CA ILE A 94 2.25 4.64 -0.90
C ILE A 94 2.89 6.01 -1.09
N ARG A 95 2.30 7.08 -0.52
CA ARG A 95 2.91 8.41 -0.55
C ARG A 95 4.24 8.42 0.22
N LYS A 96 4.28 7.88 1.44
CA LYS A 96 5.54 7.76 2.22
C LYS A 96 6.60 6.95 1.46
N MET A 97 6.19 5.86 0.81
CA MET A 97 7.07 5.03 0.00
C MET A 97 7.65 5.82 -1.17
N GLY A 98 6.83 6.57 -1.91
CA GLY A 98 7.29 7.45 -2.99
C GLY A 98 8.26 8.54 -2.50
N GLU A 99 8.00 9.16 -1.36
CA GLU A 99 8.90 10.13 -0.74
C GLU A 99 10.27 9.51 -0.41
N LEU A 100 10.30 8.29 0.13
CA LEU A 100 11.55 7.58 0.43
C LEU A 100 12.31 7.20 -0.84
N VAL A 101 11.62 6.68 -1.87
CA VAL A 101 12.22 6.36 -3.18
C VAL A 101 12.93 7.59 -3.77
N MET A 102 12.31 8.77 -3.70
CA MET A 102 12.91 10.01 -4.21
C MET A 102 14.16 10.42 -3.43
N LYS A 103 14.16 10.26 -2.10
CA LYS A 103 15.34 10.54 -1.26
C LYS A 103 16.48 9.57 -1.56
N LEU A 104 16.19 8.28 -1.70
CA LEU A 104 17.18 7.24 -2.01
C LEU A 104 17.76 7.43 -3.41
N ARG A 105 16.93 7.80 -4.39
CA ARG A 105 17.41 8.16 -5.72
C ARG A 105 18.40 9.32 -5.67
N ALA A 106 18.05 10.39 -4.96
CA ALA A 106 18.94 11.53 -4.81
C ALA A 106 20.26 11.13 -4.12
N ALA A 107 20.21 10.25 -3.12
CA ALA A 107 21.43 9.72 -2.49
C ALA A 107 22.30 8.91 -3.47
N ALA A 108 21.69 8.04 -4.28
CA ALA A 108 22.38 7.24 -5.29
C ALA A 108 23.01 8.08 -6.42
N GLU A 109 22.39 9.21 -6.78
CA GLU A 109 22.95 10.17 -7.74
C GLU A 109 24.24 10.84 -7.22
N HIS A 110 24.42 10.95 -5.89
CA HIS A 110 25.61 11.54 -5.27
C HIS A 110 26.65 10.50 -4.84
N ASP A 111 26.22 9.30 -4.42
CA ASP A 111 27.07 8.20 -3.98
C ASP A 111 26.59 6.89 -4.64
N PRO A 112 27.29 6.39 -5.68
CA PRO A 112 26.91 5.17 -6.39
C PRO A 112 26.79 3.93 -5.49
N GLU A 113 27.47 3.89 -4.35
CA GLU A 113 27.32 2.76 -3.43
C GLU A 113 25.93 2.71 -2.77
N CYS A 114 25.17 3.81 -2.79
CA CYS A 114 23.78 3.85 -2.32
C CYS A 114 22.77 3.32 -3.36
N GLU A 115 23.18 3.01 -4.59
CA GLU A 115 22.28 2.57 -5.67
C GLU A 115 21.46 1.32 -5.29
N GLY A 116 22.07 0.34 -4.62
CA GLY A 116 21.37 -0.87 -4.19
C GLY A 116 20.19 -0.59 -3.24
N SER A 117 20.32 0.43 -2.39
CA SER A 117 19.26 0.83 -1.47
C SER A 117 18.07 1.49 -2.19
N TYR A 118 18.35 2.27 -3.25
CA TYR A 118 17.34 2.84 -4.12
C TYR A 118 16.60 1.76 -4.91
N ILE A 119 17.33 0.86 -5.56
CA ILE A 119 16.73 -0.23 -6.36
C ILE A 119 15.82 -1.09 -5.48
N LEU A 120 16.30 -1.51 -4.31
CA LEU A 120 15.53 -2.33 -3.36
C LEU A 120 14.14 -1.72 -3.06
N VAL A 121 14.11 -0.44 -2.67
CA VAL A 121 12.85 0.20 -2.28
C VAL A 121 12.00 0.56 -3.51
N ALA A 122 12.62 0.93 -4.63
CA ALA A 122 11.90 1.27 -5.86
C ALA A 122 11.20 0.05 -6.49
N GLU A 123 11.85 -1.12 -6.53
CA GLU A 123 11.23 -2.35 -7.02
C GLU A 123 10.05 -2.77 -6.15
N CYS A 124 10.21 -2.70 -4.83
CA CYS A 124 9.11 -2.93 -3.89
C CYS A 124 7.96 -1.94 -4.12
N ALA A 125 8.26 -0.67 -4.44
CA ALA A 125 7.24 0.34 -4.67
C ALA A 125 6.40 0.02 -5.90
N LEU A 126 7.01 -0.49 -6.96
CA LEU A 126 6.30 -0.94 -8.16
C LEU A 126 5.36 -2.10 -7.85
N ASN A 127 5.80 -3.06 -7.03
CA ASN A 127 4.98 -4.21 -6.62
C ASN A 127 3.74 -3.80 -5.82
N VAL A 128 3.82 -2.74 -5.02
CA VAL A 128 2.67 -2.21 -4.26
C VAL A 128 1.78 -1.30 -5.12
N LEU A 129 2.38 -0.51 -6.01
CA LEU A 129 1.67 0.50 -6.79
C LEU A 129 0.70 -0.11 -7.81
N GLU A 130 1.05 -1.24 -8.41
CA GLU A 130 0.18 -1.91 -9.37
C GLU A 130 -1.18 -2.35 -8.77
N PRO A 131 -1.23 -3.16 -7.69
CA PRO A 131 -2.50 -3.54 -7.06
C PRO A 131 -3.24 -2.33 -6.47
N PHE A 132 -2.54 -1.33 -5.93
CA PHE A 132 -3.19 -0.10 -5.47
C PHE A 132 -3.94 0.62 -6.59
N ASN A 133 -3.32 0.76 -7.77
CA ASN A 133 -3.96 1.42 -8.90
C ASN A 133 -5.21 0.67 -9.36
N ARG A 134 -5.21 -0.67 -9.31
CA ARG A 134 -6.39 -1.48 -9.62
C ARG A 134 -7.49 -1.31 -8.57
N ALA A 135 -7.14 -1.31 -7.28
CA ALA A 135 -8.08 -1.04 -6.19
C ALA A 135 -8.72 0.34 -6.30
N ARG A 136 -7.91 1.37 -6.57
CA ARG A 136 -8.38 2.75 -6.78
C ARG A 136 -9.30 2.86 -7.99
N ALA A 137 -8.95 2.24 -9.12
CA ALA A 137 -9.80 2.26 -10.30
C ALA A 137 -11.17 1.59 -10.05
N ALA A 138 -11.18 0.50 -9.29
CA ALA A 138 -12.42 -0.14 -8.86
C ALA A 138 -13.25 0.77 -7.93
N ALA A 139 -12.62 1.42 -6.96
CA ALA A 139 -13.29 2.34 -6.04
C ALA A 139 -13.88 3.56 -6.77
N ASP A 140 -13.13 4.14 -7.71
CA ASP A 140 -13.59 5.25 -8.54
C ASP A 140 -14.77 4.87 -9.45
N SER A 141 -14.89 3.59 -9.83
CA SER A 141 -16.00 3.11 -10.66
C SER A 141 -17.33 3.07 -9.91
N ILE A 142 -17.30 2.87 -8.59
CA ILE A 142 -18.49 2.85 -7.72
C ILE A 142 -19.08 4.26 -7.61
N ARG A 143 -18.24 5.27 -7.44
CA ARG A 143 -18.64 6.69 -7.30
C ARG A 143 -19.24 7.31 -8.57
N ARG A 144 -19.10 6.64 -9.72
CA ARG A 144 -19.58 7.12 -11.03
C ARG A 144 -20.89 6.46 -11.47
N THR A 145 -21.38 5.49 -10.70
CA THR A 145 -22.66 4.79 -10.92
C THR A 145 -23.77 5.36 -10.05
#